data_AF-A0A940BN30-F1
#
_entry.id   AF-A0A940BN30-F1
#
_cell.length_a   1.000
_cell.length_b   1.000
_cell.length_c   1.000
_cell.angle_alpha   90.00
_cell.angle_beta   90.00
_cell.angle_gamma   90.00
#
_symmetry.space_group_name_H-M   'P 1'
#
loop_
_entity.id
_entity.type
_entity.pdbx_description
1 polymer ?
#
loop_
_entity_poly.entity_id
_entity_poly.type
_entity_poly.pdbx_seq_one_letter_code
_entity_poly.pdbx_strand_id
1 'polypeptide(L)'
;MKRIICMILALIVTVSAAAIAVSAKGLSVLGDLNGDGKVTSNDAVYLLRSVLFPDTYDLEQFCDFDGNGKTGSDDAIFLLRHVLFPGTYVLKTTYPYSEGLEYILDDDGRAWISGPGMFDGEELNVPPEIDGHPVIGVEYNAFEDTAVTSVTLSDGIMKIESNAFDYCKSLVAVYLPESVTNIGLGAFADCSRLTSAVLPAGVTEIEYYLFQNCSSLVSVVIPDGVTFIGEWAFDGCSALTAVTVPDRVTEINKGAFYGCSSLADVYLPEGITRIGESAFDSCRGLETIYFAGTRAQWERMEKG
;
A
#
# COMPACT_ATOMS: atom_id res chain seq x y z
N MET A 1 14.65 18.04 -36.49
CA MET A 1 14.19 19.33 -35.91
C MET A 1 12.95 19.91 -36.60
N LYS A 2 13.00 20.39 -37.86
CA LYS A 2 11.82 21.01 -38.52
C LYS A 2 10.60 20.07 -38.70
N ARG A 3 10.82 18.76 -38.93
CA ARG A 3 9.74 17.76 -39.06
C ARG A 3 9.04 17.45 -37.72
N ILE A 4 9.81 17.35 -36.64
CA ILE A 4 9.30 17.12 -35.27
C ILE A 4 8.49 18.33 -34.80
N ILE A 5 8.95 19.55 -35.07
CA ILE A 5 8.24 20.79 -34.71
C ILE A 5 6.93 20.94 -35.51
N CYS A 6 6.91 20.59 -36.80
CA CYS A 6 5.67 20.59 -37.60
C CYS A 6 4.68 19.49 -37.17
N MET A 7 5.15 18.32 -36.72
CA MET A 7 4.30 17.25 -36.18
C MET A 7 3.72 17.62 -34.81
N ILE A 8 4.51 18.23 -33.93
CA ILE A 8 4.05 18.75 -32.63
C ILE A 8 3.00 19.86 -32.83
N LEU A 9 3.20 20.78 -33.77
CA LEU A 9 2.22 21.84 -34.07
C LEU A 9 0.92 21.29 -34.69
N ALA A 10 0.99 20.26 -35.54
CA ALA A 10 -0.20 19.61 -36.10
C ALA A 10 -0.99 18.83 -35.02
N LEU A 11 -0.29 18.18 -34.09
CA LEU A 11 -0.86 17.48 -32.94
C LEU A 11 -1.50 18.46 -31.94
N ILE A 12 -0.87 19.61 -31.66
CA ILE A 12 -1.43 20.66 -30.78
C ILE A 12 -2.75 21.23 -31.34
N VAL A 13 -2.85 21.43 -32.66
CA VAL A 13 -4.06 21.98 -33.28
C VAL A 13 -5.23 20.99 -33.24
N THR A 14 -5.00 19.68 -33.45
CA THR A 14 -6.05 18.66 -33.40
C THR A 14 -6.43 18.25 -31.97
N VAL A 15 -5.47 18.20 -31.05
CA VAL A 15 -5.70 17.94 -29.62
C VAL A 15 -6.49 19.08 -28.98
N SER A 16 -6.36 20.32 -29.44
CA SER A 16 -7.09 21.46 -28.85
C SER A 16 -8.62 21.25 -28.84
N ALA A 17 -9.19 20.60 -29.87
CA ALA A 17 -10.64 20.32 -29.93
C ALA A 17 -11.08 19.18 -29.00
N ALA A 18 -10.24 18.15 -28.83
CA ALA A 18 -10.50 17.04 -27.92
C ALA A 18 -10.28 17.47 -26.45
N ALA A 19 -9.20 18.18 -26.15
CA ALA A 19 -8.88 18.70 -24.82
C ALA A 19 -9.95 19.69 -24.29
N ILE A 20 -10.57 20.49 -25.18
CA ILE A 20 -11.72 21.34 -24.82
C ILE A 20 -12.96 20.51 -24.45
N ALA A 21 -13.18 19.35 -25.10
CA ALA A 21 -14.29 18.46 -24.76
C ALA A 21 -14.07 17.72 -23.43
N VAL A 22 -12.81 17.37 -23.10
CA VAL A 22 -12.46 16.72 -21.82
C VAL A 22 -12.45 17.73 -20.65
N SER A 23 -12.06 19.00 -20.87
CA SER A 23 -12.10 20.03 -19.81
C SER A 23 -13.53 20.37 -19.36
N ALA A 24 -14.53 20.18 -20.22
CA ALA A 24 -15.94 20.41 -19.91
C ALA A 24 -16.57 19.34 -18.97
N LYS A 25 -15.96 18.15 -18.84
CA LYS A 25 -16.44 17.06 -17.96
C LYS A 25 -15.63 16.88 -16.67
N GLY A 26 -14.50 17.57 -16.53
CA GLY A 26 -13.56 17.35 -15.43
C GLY A 26 -12.74 16.07 -15.63
N LEU A 27 -11.44 16.19 -15.85
CA LEU A 27 -10.54 15.04 -16.08
C LEU A 27 -10.33 14.15 -14.85
N SER A 28 -10.67 14.63 -13.65
CA SER A 28 -10.63 13.83 -12.42
C SER A 28 -11.59 12.63 -12.43
N VAL A 29 -12.45 12.52 -13.45
CA VAL A 29 -13.42 11.42 -13.61
C VAL A 29 -12.99 10.42 -14.68
N LEU A 30 -11.98 10.73 -15.52
CA LEU A 30 -11.62 9.91 -16.69
C LEU A 30 -10.28 9.18 -16.59
N GLY A 31 -9.31 9.71 -15.82
CA GLY A 31 -7.98 9.09 -15.66
C GLY A 31 -7.73 8.44 -14.31
N ASP A 32 -8.62 8.69 -13.36
CA ASP A 32 -8.57 8.16 -12.00
C ASP A 32 -9.67 7.10 -11.91
N LEU A 33 -9.36 5.89 -12.39
CA LEU A 33 -10.35 4.81 -12.51
C LEU A 33 -10.87 4.34 -11.14
N ASN A 34 -10.14 4.63 -10.05
CA ASN A 34 -10.46 4.26 -8.67
C ASN A 34 -10.92 5.44 -7.79
N GLY A 35 -10.83 6.68 -8.26
CA GLY A 35 -11.35 7.88 -7.58
C GLY A 35 -10.47 8.44 -6.46
N ASP A 36 -9.17 8.13 -6.45
CA ASP A 36 -8.22 8.51 -5.39
C ASP A 36 -7.44 9.82 -5.65
N GLY A 37 -7.69 10.47 -6.79
CA GLY A 37 -7.01 11.67 -7.25
C GLY A 37 -5.66 11.43 -7.93
N LYS A 38 -5.28 10.17 -8.19
CA LYS A 38 -4.02 9.76 -8.82
C LYS A 38 -4.31 9.05 -10.14
N VAL A 39 -3.33 9.07 -11.04
CA VAL A 39 -3.39 8.40 -12.35
C VAL A 39 -2.18 7.49 -12.44
N THR A 40 -2.41 6.18 -12.53
CA THR A 40 -1.32 5.19 -12.63
C THR A 40 -0.77 5.10 -14.06
N SER A 41 0.34 4.39 -14.25
CA SER A 41 0.94 4.14 -15.57
C SER A 41 -0.01 3.39 -16.52
N ASN A 42 -0.86 2.51 -16.01
CA ASN A 42 -1.86 1.79 -16.80
C ASN A 42 -3.04 2.69 -17.19
N ASP A 43 -3.46 3.57 -16.30
CA ASP A 43 -4.52 4.55 -16.57
C ASP A 43 -4.08 5.55 -17.64
N ALA A 44 -2.82 5.98 -17.60
CA ALA A 44 -2.22 6.85 -18.61
C ALA A 44 -2.30 6.25 -20.03
N VAL A 45 -1.98 4.96 -20.17
CA VAL A 45 -2.05 4.24 -21.45
C VAL A 45 -3.50 4.10 -21.93
N TYR A 46 -4.43 3.76 -21.02
CA TYR A 46 -5.86 3.68 -21.35
C TYR A 46 -6.42 5.02 -21.82
N LEU A 47 -6.10 6.11 -21.10
CA LEU A 47 -6.56 7.47 -21.43
C LEU A 47 -6.09 7.90 -22.83
N LEU A 48 -4.85 7.58 -23.18
CA LEU A 48 -4.29 7.87 -24.50
C LEU A 48 -4.97 7.07 -25.62
N ARG A 49 -5.13 5.75 -25.44
CA ARG A 49 -5.68 4.86 -26.48
C ARG A 49 -7.19 5.00 -26.65
N SER A 50 -7.93 5.16 -25.56
CA SER A 50 -9.39 5.07 -25.57
C SER A 50 -10.09 6.43 -25.59
N VAL A 51 -9.43 7.51 -25.14
CA VAL A 51 -10.06 8.83 -25.00
C VAL A 51 -9.46 9.86 -25.93
N LEU A 52 -8.12 9.92 -26.03
CA LEU A 52 -7.43 10.97 -26.79
C LEU A 52 -7.16 10.60 -28.25
N PHE A 53 -6.87 9.33 -28.53
CA PHE A 53 -6.54 8.84 -29.88
C PHE A 53 -7.28 7.53 -30.24
N PRO A 54 -8.63 7.53 -30.30
CA PRO A 54 -9.40 6.33 -30.62
C PRO A 54 -9.18 5.89 -32.09
N ASP A 55 -8.75 4.63 -32.26
CA ASP A 55 -8.72 3.74 -33.45
C ASP A 55 -8.35 4.30 -34.85
N THR A 56 -7.93 5.56 -34.94
CA THR A 56 -7.70 6.27 -36.21
C THR A 56 -6.26 6.75 -36.39
N TYR A 57 -5.41 6.55 -35.37
CA TYR A 57 -3.99 6.90 -35.38
C TYR A 57 -3.15 5.68 -35.03
N ASP A 58 -2.14 5.40 -35.85
CA ASP A 58 -1.15 4.34 -35.59
C ASP A 58 -0.16 4.82 -34.51
N LEU A 59 -0.59 4.79 -33.25
CA LEU A 59 0.14 5.36 -32.12
C LEU A 59 1.57 4.83 -32.00
N GLU A 60 1.79 3.55 -32.33
CA GLU A 60 3.11 2.91 -32.25
C GLU A 60 4.14 3.59 -33.17
N GLN A 61 3.71 4.24 -34.26
CA GLN A 61 4.60 5.01 -35.13
C GLN A 61 4.82 6.47 -34.70
N PHE A 62 3.86 7.05 -33.95
CA PHE A 62 3.83 8.48 -33.64
C PHE A 62 4.27 8.82 -32.22
N CYS A 63 4.14 7.86 -31.30
CA CYS A 63 4.27 8.07 -29.87
C CYS A 63 5.32 7.17 -29.23
N ASP A 64 6.04 6.34 -30.00
CA ASP A 64 7.20 5.57 -29.55
C ASP A 64 8.44 6.48 -29.50
N PHE A 65 8.76 7.03 -28.32
CA PHE A 65 9.88 7.95 -28.12
C PHE A 65 11.18 7.22 -27.80
N ASP A 66 11.11 5.99 -27.31
CA ASP A 66 12.28 5.16 -27.02
C ASP A 66 12.74 4.31 -28.23
N GLY A 67 11.90 4.20 -29.26
CA GLY A 67 12.20 3.55 -30.55
C GLY A 67 12.04 2.04 -30.54
N ASN A 68 11.29 1.47 -29.59
CA ASN A 68 11.11 0.02 -29.42
C ASN A 68 10.02 -0.58 -30.34
N GLY A 69 9.34 0.25 -31.12
CA GLY A 69 8.28 -0.12 -32.04
C GLY A 69 6.90 -0.26 -31.42
N LYS A 70 6.69 0.18 -30.17
CA LYS A 70 5.42 0.16 -29.45
C LYS A 70 5.25 1.43 -28.65
N THR A 71 4.01 1.86 -28.40
CA THR A 71 3.72 2.89 -27.40
C THR A 71 3.48 2.24 -26.05
N GLY A 72 4.47 2.32 -25.16
CA GLY A 72 4.46 1.79 -23.80
C GLY A 72 3.95 2.78 -22.74
N SER A 73 4.05 2.40 -21.47
CA SER A 73 3.71 3.26 -20.32
C SER A 73 4.51 4.56 -20.30
N ASP A 74 5.80 4.47 -20.65
CA ASP A 74 6.74 5.58 -20.46
C ASP A 74 6.56 6.65 -21.54
N ASP A 75 6.28 6.22 -22.77
CA ASP A 75 5.86 7.06 -23.90
C ASP A 75 4.56 7.81 -23.62
N ALA A 76 3.60 7.08 -23.04
CA ALA A 76 2.29 7.60 -22.67
C ALA A 76 2.40 8.68 -21.59
N ILE A 77 3.23 8.43 -20.58
CA ILE A 77 3.56 9.38 -19.52
C ILE A 77 4.25 10.61 -20.09
N PHE A 78 5.20 10.46 -21.02
CA PHE A 78 5.89 11.59 -21.64
C PHE A 78 4.94 12.55 -22.36
N LEU A 79 4.00 12.00 -23.14
CA LEU A 79 2.97 12.77 -23.85
C LEU A 79 2.02 13.51 -22.91
N LEU A 80 1.54 12.83 -21.86
CA LEU A 80 0.66 13.44 -20.87
C LEU A 80 1.38 14.58 -20.12
N ARG A 81 2.64 14.37 -19.72
CA ARG A 81 3.44 15.33 -18.95
C ARG A 81 3.89 16.55 -19.73
N HIS A 82 4.29 16.41 -21.00
CA HIS A 82 4.98 17.48 -21.71
C HIS A 82 4.19 18.07 -22.88
N VAL A 83 3.11 17.42 -23.31
CA VAL A 83 2.39 17.81 -24.53
C VAL A 83 0.91 18.10 -24.25
N LEU A 84 0.22 17.21 -23.54
CA LEU A 84 -1.24 17.26 -23.39
C LEU A 84 -1.70 18.02 -22.15
N PHE A 85 -1.09 17.72 -21.00
CA PHE A 85 -1.50 18.23 -19.68
C PHE A 85 -0.28 18.64 -18.84
N PRO A 86 0.53 19.61 -19.32
CA PRO A 86 1.69 20.08 -18.57
C PRO A 86 1.25 20.69 -17.24
N GLY A 87 1.73 20.10 -16.13
CA GLY A 87 1.48 20.57 -14.77
C GLY A 87 0.14 20.16 -14.15
N THR A 88 -0.57 19.18 -14.72
CA THR A 88 -1.88 18.71 -14.22
C THR A 88 -1.83 17.33 -13.53
N TYR A 89 -0.71 16.62 -13.62
CA TYR A 89 -0.51 15.29 -13.01
C TYR A 89 0.85 15.19 -12.32
N VAL A 90 0.91 14.50 -11.17
CA VAL A 90 2.16 14.04 -10.54
C VAL A 90 2.34 12.57 -10.93
N LEU A 91 2.99 12.33 -12.07
CA LEU A 91 3.40 10.99 -12.49
C LEU A 91 4.78 10.71 -11.89
N LYS A 92 4.85 9.82 -10.91
CA LYS A 92 6.10 9.43 -10.23
C LYS A 92 6.99 8.67 -11.22
N THR A 93 8.17 9.20 -11.52
CA THR A 93 9.15 8.53 -12.39
C THR A 93 9.85 7.46 -11.56
N THR A 94 9.81 6.21 -12.04
CA THR A 94 10.50 5.09 -11.41
C THR A 94 11.97 5.04 -11.84
N TYR A 95 12.87 4.85 -10.90
CA TYR A 95 14.32 4.80 -11.08
C TYR A 95 14.83 3.42 -10.64
N PRO A 96 15.69 2.77 -11.44
CA PRO A 96 16.35 1.54 -11.02
C PRO A 96 17.52 1.86 -10.07
N TYR A 97 17.57 1.18 -8.93
CA TYR A 97 18.69 1.19 -7.99
C TYR A 97 19.66 0.05 -8.31
N SER A 98 20.95 0.26 -8.02
CA SER A 98 22.04 -0.68 -8.38
C SER A 98 21.91 -2.11 -7.81
N GLU A 99 21.08 -2.30 -6.77
CA GLU A 99 20.76 -3.62 -6.20
C GLU A 99 19.49 -4.27 -6.78
N GLY A 100 18.94 -3.69 -7.86
CA GLY A 100 17.79 -4.22 -8.60
C GLY A 100 16.45 -3.61 -8.20
N LEU A 101 16.35 -2.95 -7.04
CA LEU A 101 15.12 -2.30 -6.58
C LEU A 101 14.70 -1.13 -7.45
N GLU A 102 13.41 -0.81 -7.44
CA GLU A 102 12.86 0.39 -8.04
C GLU A 102 12.45 1.39 -6.97
N TYR A 103 12.67 2.68 -7.25
CA TYR A 103 12.24 3.76 -6.36
C TYR A 103 11.70 4.94 -7.14
N ILE A 104 10.96 5.80 -6.45
CA ILE A 104 10.46 7.08 -6.95
C ILE A 104 10.92 8.20 -6.02
N LEU A 105 10.82 9.45 -6.46
CA LEU A 105 11.09 10.62 -5.63
C LEU A 105 9.80 11.39 -5.34
N ASP A 106 9.66 11.88 -4.12
CA ASP A 106 8.68 12.90 -3.78
C ASP A 106 9.16 14.32 -4.15
N ASP A 107 8.32 15.33 -3.91
CA ASP A 107 8.61 16.72 -4.25
C ASP A 107 9.83 17.30 -3.50
N ASP A 108 10.20 16.70 -2.37
CA ASP A 108 11.37 17.08 -1.56
C ASP A 108 12.63 16.30 -1.98
N GLY A 109 12.54 15.44 -2.99
CA GLY A 109 13.63 14.61 -3.47
C GLY A 109 13.98 13.46 -2.51
N ARG A 110 13.00 12.94 -1.77
CA ARG A 110 13.18 11.78 -0.89
C ARG A 110 12.68 10.52 -1.59
N ALA A 111 13.38 9.42 -1.40
CA ALA A 111 13.12 8.17 -2.09
C ALA A 111 11.99 7.36 -1.41
N TRP A 112 11.14 6.76 -2.24
CA TRP A 112 10.22 5.72 -1.85
C TRP A 112 10.45 4.48 -2.69
N ILE A 113 10.58 3.32 -2.06
CA ILE A 113 10.72 2.06 -2.79
C ILE A 113 9.39 1.74 -3.47
N SER A 114 9.41 1.58 -4.78
CA SER A 114 8.21 1.42 -5.61
C SER A 114 8.03 0.02 -6.19
N GLY A 115 9.04 -0.83 -6.11
CA GLY A 115 9.01 -2.13 -6.77
C GLY A 115 10.24 -2.99 -6.46
N PRO A 116 10.16 -4.31 -6.66
CA PRO A 116 11.34 -5.16 -6.67
C PRO A 116 12.24 -4.85 -7.88
N GLY A 117 11.70 -4.29 -8.98
CA GLY A 117 12.47 -4.11 -10.21
C GLY A 117 13.09 -5.42 -10.71
N MET A 118 14.41 -5.47 -10.80
CA MET A 118 15.19 -6.66 -11.14
C MET A 118 15.61 -7.50 -9.91
N PHE A 119 15.22 -7.12 -8.70
CA PHE A 119 15.51 -7.89 -7.49
C PHE A 119 14.88 -9.28 -7.55
N ASP A 120 15.72 -10.30 -7.48
CA ASP A 120 15.36 -11.72 -7.43
C ASP A 120 15.83 -12.41 -6.13
N GLY A 121 16.27 -11.61 -5.15
CA GLY A 121 16.77 -12.09 -3.87
C GLY A 121 15.66 -12.55 -2.92
N GLU A 122 16.06 -13.37 -1.94
CA GLU A 122 15.15 -13.82 -0.87
C GLU A 122 15.17 -12.88 0.34
N GLU A 123 16.23 -12.09 0.54
CA GLU A 123 16.41 -11.20 1.68
C GLU A 123 16.41 -9.75 1.20
N LEU A 124 15.31 -9.04 1.45
CA LEU A 124 15.19 -7.62 1.11
C LEU A 124 15.82 -6.76 2.21
N ASN A 125 16.85 -6.01 1.86
CA ASN A 125 17.47 -5.02 2.75
C ASN A 125 17.33 -3.64 2.12
N VAL A 126 16.46 -2.80 2.67
CA VAL A 126 16.26 -1.43 2.17
C VAL A 126 17.22 -0.49 2.89
N PRO A 127 18.19 0.15 2.20
CA PRO A 127 19.14 1.06 2.83
C PRO A 127 18.48 2.39 3.23
N PRO A 128 19.09 3.18 4.14
CA PRO A 128 18.54 4.47 4.55
C PRO A 128 18.64 5.55 3.46
N GLU A 129 19.45 5.32 2.42
CA GLU A 129 19.67 6.24 1.30
C GLU A 129 19.84 5.43 0.00
N ILE A 130 19.24 5.91 -1.09
CA ILE A 130 19.40 5.40 -2.47
C ILE A 130 19.78 6.55 -3.38
N ASP A 131 20.91 6.42 -4.10
CA ASP A 131 21.40 7.40 -5.07
C ASP A 131 21.48 8.85 -4.55
N GLY A 132 21.81 9.03 -3.27
CA GLY A 132 21.89 10.34 -2.63
C GLY A 132 20.56 10.85 -2.05
N HIS A 133 19.51 10.05 -2.11
CA HIS A 133 18.17 10.38 -1.63
C HIS A 133 17.81 9.56 -0.38
N PRO A 134 17.42 10.19 0.74
CA PRO A 134 17.00 9.44 1.92
C PRO A 134 15.74 8.64 1.62
N VAL A 135 15.70 7.38 2.02
CA VAL A 135 14.55 6.49 1.82
C VAL A 135 13.57 6.69 2.98
N ILE A 136 12.35 7.12 2.66
CA ILE A 136 11.35 7.47 3.67
C ILE A 136 10.13 6.57 3.69
N GLY A 137 9.97 5.71 2.70
CA GLY A 137 8.84 4.81 2.66
C GLY A 137 8.88 3.73 1.59
N VAL A 138 7.88 2.86 1.65
CA VAL A 138 7.59 1.81 0.68
C VAL A 138 6.21 2.09 0.10
N GLU A 139 6.10 2.17 -1.23
CA GLU A 139 4.87 2.52 -1.94
C GLU A 139 3.83 1.41 -1.92
N TYR A 140 2.63 1.80 -2.33
CA TYR A 140 1.49 0.93 -2.58
C TYR A 140 1.90 -0.24 -3.49
N ASN A 141 1.58 -1.47 -3.05
CA ASN A 141 1.86 -2.72 -3.75
C ASN A 141 3.34 -2.95 -4.12
N ALA A 142 4.30 -2.23 -3.53
CA ALA A 142 5.69 -2.25 -3.99
C ALA A 142 6.32 -3.66 -4.02
N PHE A 143 5.91 -4.57 -3.14
CA PHE A 143 6.37 -5.96 -3.10
C PHE A 143 5.21 -6.96 -3.04
N GLU A 144 4.02 -6.58 -3.51
CA GLU A 144 2.87 -7.50 -3.58
C GLU A 144 3.23 -8.77 -4.37
N ASP A 145 2.87 -9.95 -3.84
CA ASP A 145 3.11 -11.27 -4.46
C ASP A 145 4.59 -11.52 -4.83
N THR A 146 5.53 -11.02 -4.03
CA THR A 146 6.95 -11.30 -4.20
C THR A 146 7.44 -12.49 -3.38
N ALA A 147 8.59 -13.04 -3.77
CA ALA A 147 9.19 -14.22 -3.14
C ALA A 147 10.07 -13.90 -1.91
N VAL A 148 10.03 -12.66 -1.40
CA VAL A 148 10.84 -12.25 -0.24
C VAL A 148 10.55 -13.14 0.97
N THR A 149 11.62 -13.53 1.67
CA THR A 149 11.58 -14.38 2.87
C THR A 149 11.86 -13.58 4.14
N SER A 150 12.62 -12.50 4.04
CA SER A 150 12.84 -11.53 5.11
C SER A 150 12.91 -10.11 4.58
N VAL A 151 12.39 -9.16 5.36
CA VAL A 151 12.46 -7.73 5.05
C VAL A 151 13.13 -6.99 6.20
N THR A 152 14.20 -6.26 5.89
CA THR A 152 14.86 -5.33 6.82
C THR A 152 14.76 -3.92 6.28
N LEU A 153 14.07 -3.04 7.01
CA LEU A 153 13.91 -1.64 6.67
C LEU A 153 14.83 -0.79 7.55
N SER A 154 15.65 0.07 6.94
CA SER A 154 16.60 0.94 7.67
C SER A 154 15.92 2.15 8.33
N ASP A 155 16.56 2.68 9.37
CA ASP A 155 16.18 3.94 10.03
C ASP A 155 15.95 5.07 9.00
N GLY A 156 14.88 5.85 9.21
CA GLY A 156 14.48 6.92 8.29
C GLY A 156 13.23 6.58 7.48
N ILE A 157 12.93 5.29 7.31
CA ILE A 157 11.65 4.83 6.77
C ILE A 157 10.56 5.16 7.80
N MET A 158 9.59 5.99 7.37
CA MET A 158 8.49 6.47 8.20
C MET A 158 7.16 5.80 7.83
N LYS A 159 7.02 5.36 6.57
CA LYS A 159 5.74 4.92 6.01
C LYS A 159 5.86 3.66 5.18
N ILE A 160 4.92 2.75 5.38
CA ILE A 160 4.69 1.59 4.53
C ILE A 160 3.26 1.74 4.02
N GLU A 161 3.08 1.93 2.72
CA GLU A 161 1.76 2.13 2.14
C GLU A 161 0.97 0.81 2.05
N SER A 162 -0.31 0.93 1.68
CA SER A 162 -1.22 -0.20 1.63
C SER A 162 -0.71 -1.30 0.70
N ASN A 163 -0.92 -2.55 1.13
CA ASN A 163 -0.57 -3.78 0.42
C ASN A 163 0.91 -3.89 0.00
N ALA A 164 1.81 -3.09 0.59
CA ALA A 164 3.22 -3.05 0.19
C ALA A 164 3.90 -4.42 0.19
N PHE A 165 3.51 -5.35 1.08
CA PHE A 165 4.00 -6.73 1.13
C PHE A 165 2.84 -7.73 1.12
N ASP A 166 1.67 -7.36 0.59
CA ASP A 166 0.54 -8.29 0.49
C ASP A 166 0.93 -9.54 -0.32
N TYR A 167 0.40 -10.69 0.05
CA TYR A 167 0.60 -11.96 -0.63
C TYR A 167 2.06 -12.46 -0.70
N CYS A 168 2.97 -11.88 0.10
CA CYS A 168 4.35 -12.37 0.24
C CYS A 168 4.38 -13.70 1.01
N LYS A 169 3.94 -14.79 0.37
CA LYS A 169 3.74 -16.11 1.02
C LYS A 169 5.00 -16.77 1.53
N SER A 170 6.17 -16.30 1.08
CA SER A 170 7.48 -16.78 1.55
C SER A 170 7.99 -16.00 2.75
N LEU A 171 7.40 -14.85 3.10
CA LEU A 171 7.87 -13.95 4.14
C LEU A 171 7.72 -14.58 5.52
N VAL A 172 8.83 -14.71 6.24
CA VAL A 172 8.89 -15.33 7.57
C VAL A 172 9.11 -14.29 8.67
N ALA A 173 9.86 -13.22 8.36
CA ALA A 173 10.26 -12.20 9.31
C ALA A 173 10.29 -10.80 8.65
N VAL A 174 9.82 -9.80 9.41
CA VAL A 174 9.90 -8.38 9.05
C VAL A 174 10.50 -7.62 10.22
N TYR A 175 11.55 -6.84 9.95
CA TYR A 175 12.19 -5.95 10.90
C TYR A 175 11.87 -4.50 10.54
N LEU A 176 10.95 -3.90 11.31
CA LEU A 176 10.52 -2.52 11.15
C LEU A 176 11.34 -1.59 12.08
N PRO A 177 11.90 -0.48 11.58
CA PRO A 177 12.64 0.46 12.40
C PRO A 177 11.69 1.32 13.25
N GLU A 178 12.19 1.85 14.37
CA GLU A 178 11.41 2.70 15.29
C GLU A 178 10.90 4.00 14.65
N SER A 179 11.45 4.39 13.50
CA SER A 179 10.99 5.56 12.73
C SER A 179 9.66 5.34 12.00
N VAL A 180 9.20 4.09 11.83
CA VAL A 180 7.91 3.82 11.16
C VAL A 180 6.76 4.25 12.06
N THR A 181 5.93 5.14 11.53
CA THR A 181 4.73 5.66 12.22
C THR A 181 3.44 5.27 11.52
N ASN A 182 3.49 4.88 10.23
CA ASN A 182 2.31 4.54 9.44
C ASN A 182 2.54 3.26 8.64
N ILE A 183 1.60 2.33 8.75
CA ILE A 183 1.57 1.07 8.00
C ILE A 183 0.16 0.92 7.43
N GLY A 184 0.06 0.86 6.11
CA GLY A 184 -1.21 0.95 5.38
C GLY A 184 -2.06 -0.30 5.46
N LEU A 185 -3.27 -0.18 4.90
CA LEU A 185 -4.25 -1.25 4.76
C LEU A 185 -3.61 -2.49 4.13
N GLY A 186 -3.80 -3.66 4.73
CA GLY A 186 -3.36 -4.93 4.16
C GLY A 186 -1.85 -5.03 3.90
N ALA A 187 -1.00 -4.17 4.47
CA ALA A 187 0.41 -4.12 4.12
C ALA A 187 1.16 -5.45 4.27
N PHE A 188 0.69 -6.34 5.16
CA PHE A 188 1.20 -7.71 5.34
C PHE A 188 0.08 -8.75 5.22
N ALA A 189 -1.00 -8.45 4.52
CA ALA A 189 -2.06 -9.44 4.25
C ALA A 189 -1.48 -10.64 3.48
N ASP A 190 -2.09 -11.81 3.69
CA ASP A 190 -1.76 -13.09 3.06
C ASP A 190 -0.26 -13.52 3.16
N CYS A 191 0.51 -12.91 4.07
CA CYS A 191 1.87 -13.32 4.46
C CYS A 191 1.82 -14.58 5.33
N SER A 192 1.34 -15.69 4.75
CA SER A 192 0.95 -16.91 5.47
C SER A 192 2.06 -17.59 6.27
N ARG A 193 3.34 -17.29 5.99
CA ARG A 193 4.52 -17.80 6.70
C ARG A 193 5.11 -16.83 7.73
N LEU A 194 4.57 -15.62 7.87
CA LEU A 194 5.06 -14.63 8.83
C LEU A 194 4.81 -15.16 10.25
N THR A 195 5.88 -15.33 11.02
CA THR A 195 5.80 -15.99 12.34
C THR A 195 5.68 -15.03 13.52
N SER A 196 6.21 -13.83 13.37
CA SER A 196 6.19 -12.77 14.38
C SER A 196 6.13 -11.39 13.73
N ALA A 197 5.37 -10.48 14.33
CA ALA A 197 5.35 -9.08 13.97
C ALA A 197 5.55 -8.23 15.24
N VAL A 198 6.57 -7.38 15.23
CA VAL A 198 6.80 -6.37 16.28
C VAL A 198 6.54 -5.02 15.64
N LEU A 199 5.43 -4.38 16.01
CA LEU A 199 5.11 -3.06 15.51
C LEU A 199 5.92 -2.00 16.28
N PRO A 200 6.50 -1.01 15.59
CA PRO A 200 7.26 0.08 16.21
C PRO A 200 6.44 0.94 17.17
N ALA A 201 7.09 1.53 18.18
CA ALA A 201 6.40 2.31 19.22
C ALA A 201 5.65 3.55 18.68
N GLY A 202 6.06 4.05 17.51
CA GLY A 202 5.45 5.19 16.83
C GLY A 202 4.13 4.88 16.11
N VAL A 203 3.75 3.60 15.96
CA VAL A 203 2.51 3.19 15.28
C VAL A 203 1.31 3.48 16.17
N THR A 204 0.33 4.24 15.64
CA THR A 204 -0.90 4.64 16.36
C THR A 204 -2.14 3.89 15.89
N GLU A 205 -2.09 3.22 14.75
CA GLU A 205 -3.23 2.55 14.14
C GLU A 205 -2.78 1.20 13.56
N ILE A 206 -3.55 0.15 13.86
CA ILE A 206 -3.51 -1.11 13.12
C ILE A 206 -4.60 -1.01 12.07
N GLU A 207 -4.22 -0.88 10.81
CA GLU A 207 -5.14 -0.69 9.70
C GLU A 207 -5.98 -1.93 9.38
N TYR A 208 -7.01 -1.71 8.56
CA TYR A 208 -7.85 -2.78 8.01
C TYR A 208 -7.00 -3.86 7.33
N TYR A 209 -7.33 -5.13 7.59
CA TYR A 209 -6.67 -6.30 6.99
C TYR A 209 -5.15 -6.41 7.21
N LEU A 210 -4.53 -5.60 8.09
CA LEU A 210 -3.06 -5.45 8.14
C LEU A 210 -2.27 -6.77 8.14
N PHE A 211 -2.71 -7.75 8.93
CA PHE A 211 -2.14 -9.09 9.04
C PHE A 211 -3.18 -10.18 8.67
N GLN A 212 -4.16 -9.86 7.81
CA GLN A 212 -5.14 -10.84 7.37
C GLN A 212 -4.42 -12.08 6.80
N ASN A 213 -4.90 -13.28 7.13
CA ASN A 213 -4.38 -14.58 6.70
C ASN A 213 -2.88 -14.81 6.97
N CYS A 214 -2.27 -14.08 7.91
CA CYS A 214 -0.95 -14.41 8.47
C CYS A 214 -1.04 -15.67 9.35
N SER A 215 -1.36 -16.81 8.74
CA SER A 215 -1.78 -18.03 9.44
C SER A 215 -0.72 -18.63 10.37
N SER A 216 0.56 -18.32 10.14
CA SER A 216 1.70 -18.73 10.98
C SER A 216 2.07 -17.72 12.08
N LEU A 217 1.39 -16.57 12.18
CA LEU A 217 1.70 -15.52 13.14
C LEU A 217 1.35 -16.01 14.56
N VAL A 218 2.36 -16.31 15.37
CA VAL A 218 2.18 -16.89 16.71
C VAL A 218 1.94 -15.80 17.76
N SER A 219 2.58 -14.65 17.58
CA SER A 219 2.54 -13.51 18.50
C SER A 219 2.64 -12.19 17.75
N VAL A 220 1.87 -11.22 18.22
CA VAL A 220 1.99 -9.81 17.83
C VAL A 220 2.20 -8.96 19.08
N VAL A 221 3.14 -8.02 19.02
CA VAL A 221 3.30 -6.98 20.04
C VAL A 221 2.65 -5.71 19.53
N ILE A 222 1.52 -5.33 20.13
CA ILE A 222 0.79 -4.10 19.81
C ILE A 222 1.30 -2.96 20.73
N PRO A 223 1.81 -1.85 20.19
CA PRO A 223 2.33 -0.74 20.98
C PRO A 223 1.27 -0.02 21.81
N ASP A 224 1.67 0.51 22.96
CA ASP A 224 0.80 1.28 23.88
C ASP A 224 0.18 2.53 23.22
N GLY A 225 0.81 3.04 22.15
CA GLY A 225 0.36 4.19 21.38
C GLY A 225 -0.86 3.91 20.49
N VAL A 226 -1.18 2.64 20.23
CA VAL A 226 -2.25 2.26 19.30
C VAL A 226 -3.62 2.63 19.88
N THR A 227 -4.41 3.35 19.08
CA THR A 227 -5.78 3.78 19.42
C THR A 227 -6.86 3.07 18.61
N PHE A 228 -6.47 2.40 17.52
CA PHE A 228 -7.40 1.79 16.56
C PHE A 228 -6.90 0.43 16.09
N ILE A 229 -7.79 -0.57 16.05
CA ILE A 229 -7.57 -1.89 15.45
C ILE A 229 -8.65 -2.10 14.39
N GLY A 230 -8.27 -2.06 13.12
CA GLY A 230 -9.17 -2.09 11.97
C GLY A 230 -9.97 -3.39 11.82
N GLU A 231 -11.00 -3.34 10.97
CA GLU A 231 -11.77 -4.54 10.64
C GLU A 231 -10.86 -5.59 10.00
N TRP A 232 -11.05 -6.85 10.41
CA TRP A 232 -10.30 -8.00 9.88
C TRP A 232 -8.76 -7.90 10.00
N ALA A 233 -8.24 -7.01 10.85
CA ALA A 233 -6.80 -6.74 10.96
C ALA A 233 -5.94 -7.99 11.24
N PHE A 234 -6.46 -8.95 12.00
CA PHE A 234 -5.83 -10.25 12.29
C PHE A 234 -6.71 -11.42 11.87
N ASP A 235 -7.64 -11.20 10.94
CA ASP A 235 -8.48 -12.26 10.39
C ASP A 235 -7.63 -13.43 9.89
N GLY A 236 -7.97 -14.66 10.26
CA GLY A 236 -7.26 -15.85 9.79
C GLY A 236 -5.84 -16.04 10.36
N CYS A 237 -5.41 -15.26 11.37
CA CYS A 237 -4.17 -15.49 12.12
C CYS A 237 -4.26 -16.76 12.99
N SER A 238 -4.34 -17.92 12.36
CA SER A 238 -4.78 -19.17 13.00
C SER A 238 -3.84 -19.70 14.08
N ALA A 239 -2.56 -19.30 14.05
CA ALA A 239 -1.53 -19.65 15.03
C ALA A 239 -1.42 -18.65 16.19
N LEU A 240 -2.12 -17.51 16.15
CA LEU A 240 -2.04 -16.49 17.18
C LEU A 240 -2.61 -17.06 18.48
N THR A 241 -1.83 -17.03 19.56
CA THR A 241 -2.18 -17.70 20.83
C THR A 241 -2.73 -16.77 21.90
N ALA A 242 -2.27 -15.52 21.91
CA ALA A 242 -2.76 -14.51 22.85
C ALA A 242 -2.69 -13.12 22.19
N VAL A 243 -3.58 -12.22 22.64
CA VAL A 243 -3.51 -10.80 22.28
C VAL A 243 -3.71 -9.92 23.51
N THR A 244 -2.85 -8.91 23.64
CA THR A 244 -3.02 -7.82 24.61
C THR A 244 -3.44 -6.58 23.87
N VAL A 245 -4.65 -6.09 24.14
CA VAL A 245 -5.18 -4.87 23.55
C VAL A 245 -4.71 -3.67 24.39
N PRO A 246 -4.04 -2.66 23.78
CA PRO A 246 -3.51 -1.51 24.53
C PRO A 246 -4.58 -0.63 25.19
N ASP A 247 -4.19 0.07 26.25
CA ASP A 247 -5.07 0.90 27.09
C ASP A 247 -5.85 1.99 26.34
N ARG A 248 -5.31 2.47 25.22
CA ARG A 248 -5.89 3.56 24.43
C ARG A 248 -6.90 3.08 23.40
N VAL A 249 -7.02 1.77 23.18
CA VAL A 249 -8.00 1.20 22.26
C VAL A 249 -9.36 1.18 22.94
N THR A 250 -10.33 1.88 22.36
CA THR A 250 -11.71 1.95 22.88
C THR A 250 -12.65 0.96 22.20
N GLU A 251 -12.20 0.35 21.10
CA GLU A 251 -12.99 -0.58 20.30
C GLU A 251 -12.15 -1.67 19.62
N ILE A 252 -12.68 -2.89 19.60
CA ILE A 252 -12.26 -3.95 18.69
C ILE A 252 -13.25 -3.99 17.53
N ASN A 253 -12.81 -3.69 16.32
CA ASN A 253 -13.69 -3.61 15.16
C ASN A 253 -14.17 -4.98 14.67
N LYS A 254 -15.13 -4.95 13.73
CA LYS A 254 -15.73 -6.14 13.12
C LYS A 254 -14.67 -7.12 12.62
N GLY A 255 -14.80 -8.39 13.01
CA GLY A 255 -13.94 -9.47 12.53
C GLY A 255 -12.45 -9.32 12.83
N ALA A 256 -12.04 -8.39 13.70
CA ALA A 256 -10.61 -8.07 13.91
C ALA A 256 -9.74 -9.28 14.25
N PHE A 257 -10.28 -10.28 14.95
CA PHE A 257 -9.63 -11.55 15.26
C PHE A 257 -10.42 -12.76 14.76
N TYR A 258 -11.25 -12.59 13.73
CA TYR A 258 -12.01 -13.69 13.15
C TYR A 258 -11.07 -14.84 12.76
N GLY A 259 -11.46 -16.08 13.06
CA GLY A 259 -10.69 -17.26 12.62
C GLY A 259 -9.32 -17.42 13.29
N CYS A 260 -8.98 -16.64 14.32
CA CYS A 260 -7.80 -16.87 15.17
C CYS A 260 -7.97 -18.14 16.01
N SER A 261 -7.93 -19.30 15.36
CA SER A 261 -8.40 -20.56 15.95
C SER A 261 -7.58 -21.09 17.13
N SER A 262 -6.32 -20.65 17.29
CA SER A 262 -5.45 -20.98 18.43
C SER A 262 -5.47 -19.92 19.53
N LEU A 263 -6.23 -18.84 19.38
CA LEU A 263 -6.27 -17.73 20.33
C LEU A 263 -6.95 -18.20 21.61
N ALA A 264 -6.18 -18.33 22.68
CA ALA A 264 -6.63 -18.84 23.98
C ALA A 264 -6.95 -17.73 24.97
N ASP A 265 -6.11 -16.69 24.99
CA ASP A 265 -6.17 -15.60 25.95
C ASP A 265 -6.32 -14.24 25.26
N VAL A 266 -7.32 -13.47 25.69
CA VAL A 266 -7.52 -12.08 25.25
C VAL A 266 -7.49 -11.16 26.47
N TYR A 267 -6.61 -10.16 26.45
CA TYR A 267 -6.51 -9.15 27.51
C TYR A 267 -7.06 -7.83 26.99
N LEU A 268 -8.15 -7.38 27.59
CA LEU A 268 -8.87 -6.15 27.24
C LEU A 268 -8.61 -5.05 28.27
N PRO A 269 -8.34 -3.80 27.82
CA PRO A 269 -8.10 -2.68 28.70
C PRO A 269 -9.38 -2.21 29.37
N GLU A 270 -9.28 -1.39 30.44
CA GLU A 270 -10.48 -0.86 31.11
C GLU A 270 -11.32 0.08 30.23
N GLY A 271 -10.67 0.70 29.23
CA GLY A 271 -11.24 1.70 28.33
C GLY A 271 -12.03 1.13 27.15
N ILE A 272 -12.06 -0.19 26.96
CA ILE A 272 -12.82 -0.80 25.87
C ILE A 272 -14.33 -0.59 26.08
N THR A 273 -15.01 -0.13 25.03
CA THR A 273 -16.44 0.21 25.08
C THR A 273 -17.27 -0.58 24.05
N ARG A 274 -16.62 -1.11 23.01
CA ARG A 274 -17.27 -1.86 21.93
C ARG A 274 -16.41 -3.04 21.47
N ILE A 275 -17.06 -4.19 21.28
CA ILE A 275 -16.55 -5.35 20.55
C ILE A 275 -17.47 -5.53 19.35
N GLY A 276 -16.92 -5.38 18.15
CA GLY A 276 -17.64 -5.45 16.89
C GLY A 276 -18.15 -6.85 16.56
N GLU A 277 -19.08 -6.91 15.62
CA GLU A 277 -19.65 -8.15 15.06
C GLU A 277 -18.53 -9.12 14.66
N SER A 278 -18.67 -10.39 15.06
CA SER A 278 -17.73 -11.47 14.71
C SER A 278 -16.28 -11.24 15.10
N ALA A 279 -15.96 -10.26 15.97
CA ALA A 279 -14.58 -9.91 16.33
C ALA A 279 -13.76 -11.11 16.80
N PHE A 280 -14.39 -12.08 17.46
CA PHE A 280 -13.77 -13.32 17.93
C PHE A 280 -14.47 -14.58 17.40
N ASP A 281 -15.25 -14.46 16.32
CA ASP A 281 -15.90 -15.64 15.72
C ASP A 281 -14.85 -16.62 15.20
N SER A 282 -15.15 -17.92 15.28
CA SER A 282 -14.23 -18.99 14.91
C SER A 282 -12.89 -19.02 15.68
N CYS A 283 -12.75 -18.28 16.79
CA CYS A 283 -11.67 -18.45 17.77
C CYS A 283 -11.90 -19.70 18.62
N ARG A 284 -11.69 -20.88 18.02
CA ARG A 284 -12.01 -22.18 18.63
C ARG A 284 -11.21 -22.51 19.89
N GLY A 285 -10.02 -21.92 20.03
CA GLY A 285 -9.16 -22.04 21.20
C GLY A 285 -9.50 -21.09 22.33
N LEU A 286 -10.44 -20.15 22.16
CA LEU A 286 -10.67 -19.08 23.13
C LEU A 286 -11.25 -19.63 24.42
N GLU A 287 -10.44 -19.60 25.48
CA GLU A 287 -10.81 -20.10 26.80
C GLU A 287 -11.19 -18.95 27.74
N THR A 288 -10.40 -17.87 27.75
CA THR A 288 -10.55 -16.79 28.73
C THR A 288 -10.39 -15.41 28.11
N ILE A 289 -11.31 -14.50 28.49
CA ILE A 289 -11.17 -13.06 28.27
C ILE A 289 -10.90 -12.40 29.63
N TYR A 290 -9.74 -11.77 29.76
CA TYR A 290 -9.37 -10.94 30.90
C TYR A 290 -9.76 -9.50 30.58
N PHE A 291 -10.56 -8.90 31.45
CA PHE A 291 -10.96 -7.50 31.31
C PHE A 291 -10.46 -6.72 32.53
N ALA A 292 -9.65 -5.68 32.29
CA ALA A 292 -9.06 -4.87 33.36
C ALA A 292 -10.09 -3.98 34.08
N GLY A 293 -11.26 -3.74 33.47
CA GLY A 293 -12.32 -2.92 34.07
C GLY A 293 -13.20 -3.65 35.08
N THR A 294 -14.20 -2.92 35.59
CA THR A 294 -15.19 -3.45 36.54
C THR A 294 -16.28 -4.27 35.85
N ARG A 295 -16.92 -5.18 36.60
CA ARG A 295 -18.10 -5.93 36.11
C ARG A 295 -19.19 -5.02 35.52
N ALA A 296 -19.41 -3.85 36.10
CA ALA A 296 -20.41 -2.90 35.61
C ALA A 296 -20.03 -2.29 34.25
N GLN A 297 -18.74 -2.08 33.97
CA GLN A 297 -18.27 -1.67 32.64
C GLN A 297 -18.49 -2.80 31.64
N TRP A 298 -18.13 -4.05 32.01
CA TRP A 298 -18.35 -5.23 31.16
C TRP A 298 -19.82 -5.39 30.76
N GLU A 299 -20.74 -5.24 31.71
CA GLU A 299 -22.19 -5.40 31.46
C GLU A 299 -22.77 -4.31 30.53
N ARG A 300 -22.16 -3.12 30.48
CA ARG A 300 -22.58 -2.02 29.60
C ARG A 300 -21.90 -2.00 28.23
N MET A 301 -20.78 -2.70 28.07
CA MET A 301 -20.04 -2.76 26.82
C MET A 301 -20.90 -3.33 25.69
N GLU A 302 -20.89 -2.65 24.53
CA GLU A 302 -21.52 -3.13 23.29
C GLU A 302 -20.75 -4.34 22.77
N LYS A 303 -21.45 -5.45 22.51
CA LYS A 303 -20.88 -6.70 22.02
C LYS A 303 -21.75 -7.18 20.87
N GLY A 304 -21.18 -7.14 19.67
CA GLY A 304 -21.78 -7.64 18.44
C GLY A 304 -21.68 -9.15 18.30
#